data_AF-A0A3S1J8L3-F1
#
_entry.id   AF-A0A3S1J8L3-F1
#
_cell.length_a   1.000
_cell.length_b   1.000
_cell.length_c   1.000
_cell.angle_alpha   90.00
_cell.angle_beta   90.00
_cell.angle_gamma   90.00
#
_symmetry.space_group_name_H-M   'P 1'
#
loop_
_entity.id
_entity.type
_entity.pdbx_description
1 polymer ?
#
loop_
_entity_poly.entity_id
_entity_poly.type
_entity_poly.pdbx_seq_one_letter_code
_entity_poly.pdbx_strand_id
1 'polypeptide(L)'
;MTNLPPSGPRSPQRSPLDFDEFIGIIVAFTTIGAILFWAFSRRDTGWNLGSLLPTQPTPGVQVSPGASNNVIPGLQNSDGKVTLPVIPPVGTNPDSNSDSNIWPPVNNEQNLEPNVGVAPPIIPGVVVPVPNINPVPQITTPVTSLPVTPPPRAFTDVPDNFWARRFIDVLSSRKIIEGFKDYSFRPDQPITRAEFAAIVERAFNKDIGQTKLAFTDVPGNYWATGAINDAIATGFLKGYPDKTFKPEQKIPRVQVLVALVSGLNLKTSAAPDKVVSIYSDAKDIPKYAIDRVATATTEGLVVNYPDRNAFAPNREATRAEVAAMIHQALVREGRLPAIKSENIVQVK
;
A
#
# COMPACT_ATOMS: atom_id res chain seq x y z
N MET A 1 24.04 -52.66 65.96
CA MET A 1 24.92 -51.83 65.12
C MET A 1 24.50 -52.07 63.68
N THR A 2 24.02 -51.04 62.97
CA THR A 2 23.50 -51.15 61.60
C THR A 2 24.24 -50.16 60.71
N ASN A 3 25.20 -50.66 59.94
CA ASN A 3 25.98 -49.85 59.01
C ASN A 3 25.14 -49.57 57.75
N LEU A 4 24.84 -48.31 57.47
CA LEU A 4 24.41 -47.90 56.13
C LEU A 4 25.64 -47.72 55.22
N PRO A 5 25.56 -48.05 53.92
CA PRO A 5 26.62 -47.74 52.97
C PRO A 5 26.72 -46.22 52.72
N PRO A 6 27.89 -45.70 52.33
CA PRO A 6 28.05 -44.29 52.01
C PRO A 6 27.22 -43.87 50.78
N SER A 7 26.71 -42.65 50.80
CA SER A 7 25.99 -42.07 49.66
C SER A 7 26.92 -41.91 48.45
N GLY A 8 26.52 -42.46 47.30
CA GLY A 8 27.27 -42.35 46.05
C GLY A 8 27.40 -40.91 45.51
N PRO A 9 28.30 -40.69 44.54
CA PRO A 9 28.52 -39.37 43.95
C PRO A 9 27.25 -38.83 43.28
N ARG A 10 26.96 -37.55 43.50
CA ARG A 10 25.84 -36.87 42.84
C ARG A 10 26.08 -36.82 41.33
N SER A 11 25.08 -37.22 40.55
CA SER A 11 25.08 -37.05 39.09
C SER A 11 25.24 -35.57 38.74
N PRO A 12 26.14 -35.19 37.80
CA PRO A 12 26.23 -33.82 37.35
C PRO A 12 24.92 -33.42 36.65
N GLN A 13 24.29 -32.37 37.16
CA GLN A 13 23.07 -31.81 36.63
C GLN A 13 23.37 -31.21 35.25
N ARG A 14 22.80 -31.79 34.18
CA ARG A 14 22.99 -31.27 32.82
C ARG A 14 22.31 -29.91 32.70
N SER A 15 23.09 -28.85 32.66
CA SER A 15 22.63 -27.54 32.18
C SER A 15 22.11 -27.69 30.74
N PRO A 16 21.00 -27.03 30.36
CA PRO A 16 20.74 -26.78 28.95
C PRO A 16 21.86 -25.87 28.40
N LEU A 17 22.20 -26.02 27.11
CA LEU A 17 23.24 -25.20 26.48
C LEU A 17 22.85 -23.72 26.52
N ASP A 18 23.83 -22.87 26.85
CA ASP A 18 23.67 -21.42 26.78
C ASP A 18 23.89 -20.92 25.33
N PHE A 19 23.44 -19.70 25.04
CA PHE A 19 23.46 -19.13 23.70
C PHE A 19 24.88 -19.02 23.11
N ASP A 20 25.88 -18.71 23.94
CA ASP A 20 27.28 -18.60 23.48
C ASP A 20 27.88 -19.96 23.07
N GLU A 21 27.49 -21.06 23.74
CA GLU A 21 27.94 -22.41 23.38
C GLU A 21 27.29 -22.87 22.05
N PHE A 22 26.01 -22.52 21.84
CA PHE A 22 25.31 -22.74 20.57
C PHE A 22 25.95 -21.95 19.40
N ILE A 23 26.37 -20.70 19.62
CA ILE A 23 27.15 -19.93 18.64
C ILE A 23 28.48 -20.61 18.33
N GLY A 24 29.21 -21.08 19.35
CA GLY A 24 30.46 -21.81 19.19
C GLY A 24 30.33 -23.06 18.31
N ILE A 25 29.26 -23.84 18.50
CA ILE A 25 28.94 -25.03 17.70
C ILE A 25 28.69 -24.66 16.23
N ILE A 26 27.92 -23.59 15.95
CA ILE A 26 27.67 -23.15 14.56
C ILE A 26 28.96 -22.68 13.86
N VAL A 27 29.84 -21.97 14.56
CA VAL A 27 31.14 -21.55 14.01
C VAL A 27 32.02 -22.78 13.70
N ALA A 28 32.02 -23.80 14.56
CA ALA A 28 32.79 -25.02 14.33
C ALA A 28 32.34 -25.81 13.09
N PHE A 29 31.02 -25.91 12.83
CA PHE A 29 30.52 -26.63 11.65
C PHE A 29 30.66 -25.83 10.34
N THR A 30 30.58 -24.50 10.38
CA THR A 30 30.68 -23.65 9.17
C THR A 30 32.09 -23.63 8.57
N THR A 31 33.15 -23.71 9.39
CA THR A 31 34.53 -23.78 8.89
C THR A 31 34.82 -25.09 8.14
N ILE A 32 34.35 -26.23 8.66
CA ILE A 32 34.48 -27.54 7.99
C ILE A 32 33.69 -27.55 6.67
N GLY A 33 32.47 -27.00 6.66
CA GLY A 33 31.63 -26.90 5.46
C GLY A 33 32.28 -26.06 4.34
N ALA A 34 32.91 -24.93 4.69
CA ALA A 34 33.57 -24.06 3.71
C ALA A 34 34.75 -24.75 3.00
N ILE A 35 35.56 -25.54 3.74
CA ILE A 35 36.69 -26.29 3.17
C ILE A 35 36.19 -27.35 2.19
N LEU A 36 35.13 -28.09 2.53
CA LEU A 36 34.55 -29.11 1.66
C LEU A 36 33.90 -28.52 0.40
N PHE A 37 33.18 -27.40 0.52
CA PHE A 37 32.56 -26.73 -0.62
C PHE A 37 33.61 -26.21 -1.62
N TRP A 38 34.69 -25.60 -1.14
CA TRP A 38 35.79 -25.11 -1.99
C TRP A 38 36.56 -26.25 -2.68
N ALA A 39 36.69 -27.40 -2.02
CA ALA A 39 37.28 -28.61 -2.60
C ALA A 39 36.41 -29.22 -3.71
N PHE A 40 35.07 -29.17 -3.59
CA PHE A 40 34.16 -29.74 -4.59
C PHE A 40 33.91 -28.81 -5.80
N SER A 41 34.06 -27.49 -5.62
CA SER A 41 33.78 -26.47 -6.65
C SER A 41 34.89 -26.28 -7.71
N ARG A 42 35.88 -27.19 -7.80
CA ARG A 42 36.95 -27.17 -8.81
C ARG A 42 36.85 -28.34 -9.80
N ARG A 43 36.00 -28.20 -10.82
CA ARG A 43 36.01 -28.96 -12.09
C ARG A 43 35.20 -28.22 -13.16
N ASP A 44 35.91 -27.75 -14.19
CA ASP A 44 35.56 -27.75 -15.63
C ASP A 44 34.23 -27.10 -16.12
N THR A 45 34.16 -26.36 -17.24
CA THR A 45 35.18 -25.79 -18.15
C THR A 45 34.60 -24.57 -18.90
N GLY A 46 35.48 -23.73 -19.47
CA GLY A 46 35.14 -22.38 -19.94
C GLY A 46 34.27 -22.20 -21.20
N TRP A 47 34.03 -20.93 -21.53
CA TRP A 47 33.51 -20.42 -22.81
C TRP A 47 34.36 -19.23 -23.30
N ASN A 48 34.37 -19.00 -24.62
CA ASN A 48 35.35 -18.13 -25.28
C ASN A 48 35.02 -16.64 -25.27
N LEU A 49 36.06 -15.80 -25.17
CA LEU A 49 36.05 -14.36 -25.45
C LEU A 49 36.64 -14.12 -26.84
N GLY A 50 35.86 -13.59 -27.79
CA GLY A 50 36.38 -13.38 -29.15
C GLY A 50 35.40 -12.84 -30.19
N SER A 51 34.96 -11.59 -30.05
CA SER A 51 34.57 -10.68 -31.16
C SER A 51 34.01 -9.35 -30.62
N LEU A 52 33.71 -8.42 -31.56
CA LEU A 52 32.99 -7.15 -31.38
C LEU A 52 33.76 -5.98 -30.74
N LEU A 53 34.51 -5.26 -31.59
CA LEU A 53 34.63 -3.79 -31.73
C LEU A 53 35.75 -3.50 -32.78
N PRO A 54 35.78 -2.35 -33.49
CA PRO A 54 34.71 -1.80 -34.34
C PRO A 54 35.22 -1.35 -35.74
N THR A 55 34.32 -1.12 -36.71
CA THR A 55 34.60 -0.28 -37.89
C THR A 55 33.41 0.60 -38.28
N GLN A 56 33.71 1.75 -38.87
CA GLN A 56 32.80 2.82 -39.29
C GLN A 56 32.91 3.04 -40.80
N PRO A 57 31.85 3.53 -41.47
CA PRO A 57 32.06 4.63 -42.42
C PRO A 57 31.00 5.75 -42.32
N THR A 58 31.19 6.84 -43.06
CA THR A 58 30.27 8.00 -43.14
C THR A 58 30.39 8.64 -44.56
N PRO A 59 29.67 9.73 -44.93
CA PRO A 59 28.54 9.67 -45.87
C PRO A 59 28.82 10.18 -47.32
N GLY A 60 27.85 10.00 -48.23
CA GLY A 60 27.88 10.48 -49.64
C GLY A 60 26.47 10.73 -50.24
N VAL A 61 26.38 11.57 -51.30
CA VAL A 61 25.18 12.27 -51.83
C VAL A 61 25.43 12.55 -53.35
N GLN A 62 24.54 12.63 -54.36
CA GLN A 62 23.05 12.74 -54.58
C GLN A 62 22.68 11.91 -55.88
N VAL A 63 21.66 12.09 -56.77
CA VAL A 63 20.52 13.02 -57.03
C VAL A 63 19.41 12.31 -57.86
N SER A 64 18.13 12.47 -57.47
CA SER A 64 16.95 12.88 -58.31
C SER A 64 16.52 12.05 -59.58
N PRO A 65 15.41 12.36 -60.31
CA PRO A 65 14.30 11.38 -60.42
C PRO A 65 13.73 11.10 -61.85
N GLY A 66 12.77 10.18 -61.93
CA GLY A 66 11.91 9.94 -63.11
C GLY A 66 10.56 9.31 -62.73
N ALA A 67 9.50 9.56 -63.50
CA ALA A 67 8.12 9.15 -63.19
C ALA A 67 7.36 8.61 -64.42
N SER A 68 6.34 7.75 -64.22
CA SER A 68 5.14 7.69 -65.07
C SER A 68 4.00 6.80 -64.53
N ASN A 69 2.83 7.40 -64.36
CA ASN A 69 1.45 6.95 -64.66
C ASN A 69 0.87 5.56 -64.28
N ASN A 70 -0.20 5.64 -63.47
CA ASN A 70 -1.50 4.94 -63.53
C ASN A 70 -1.81 3.98 -64.70
N VAL A 71 -2.51 2.86 -64.38
CA VAL A 71 -3.83 2.48 -64.96
C VAL A 71 -4.68 1.79 -63.88
N ILE A 72 -6.01 2.01 -63.88
CA ILE A 72 -7.02 1.19 -63.19
C ILE A 72 -8.05 0.71 -64.24
N PRO A 73 -8.47 -0.56 -64.20
CA PRO A 73 -9.91 -0.87 -64.30
C PRO A 73 -10.36 -1.83 -63.18
N GLY A 74 -11.60 -1.69 -62.70
CA GLY A 74 -12.20 -2.56 -61.70
C GLY A 74 -13.42 -3.34 -62.23
N LEU A 75 -13.79 -4.41 -61.53
CA LEU A 75 -14.97 -5.29 -61.62
C LEU A 75 -14.84 -6.27 -60.41
N GLN A 76 -15.84 -6.85 -59.76
CA GLN A 76 -17.32 -6.82 -59.87
C GLN A 76 -17.93 -7.20 -58.50
N ASN A 77 -19.22 -6.90 -58.24
CA ASN A 77 -19.91 -7.27 -56.98
C ASN A 77 -20.49 -8.70 -57.00
N SER A 78 -20.54 -9.37 -55.84
CA SER A 78 -21.47 -10.49 -55.58
C SER A 78 -21.73 -10.73 -54.07
N ASP A 79 -22.93 -10.34 -53.65
CA ASP A 79 -23.80 -10.96 -52.62
C ASP A 79 -23.21 -11.51 -51.31
N GLY A 80 -23.44 -10.79 -50.21
CA GLY A 80 -23.12 -11.22 -48.83
C GLY A 80 -24.13 -10.70 -47.80
N LYS A 81 -25.36 -11.23 -47.82
CA LYS A 81 -26.50 -10.76 -47.01
C LYS A 81 -26.38 -11.17 -45.53
N VAL A 82 -25.99 -10.24 -44.66
CA VAL A 82 -25.96 -10.45 -43.19
C VAL A 82 -27.09 -9.67 -42.51
N THR A 83 -27.83 -10.33 -41.61
CA THR A 83 -29.00 -9.79 -40.92
C THR A 83 -28.65 -9.22 -39.55
N LEU A 84 -29.16 -8.02 -39.23
CA LEU A 84 -29.12 -7.44 -37.88
C LEU A 84 -30.22 -8.06 -36.98
N PRO A 85 -29.93 -8.32 -35.69
CA PRO A 85 -30.95 -8.82 -34.75
C PRO A 85 -31.91 -7.69 -34.32
N VAL A 86 -33.20 -8.01 -34.25
CA VAL A 86 -34.27 -7.09 -33.81
C VAL A 86 -34.54 -7.26 -32.31
N ILE A 87 -34.70 -6.15 -31.60
CA ILE A 87 -35.07 -6.13 -30.17
C ILE A 87 -36.62 -6.09 -30.05
N PRO A 88 -37.27 -6.98 -29.29
CA PRO A 88 -38.70 -6.93 -29.05
C PRO A 88 -39.09 -5.83 -28.03
N PRO A 89 -40.31 -5.29 -28.09
CA PRO A 89 -40.74 -4.15 -27.28
C PRO A 89 -41.07 -4.50 -25.82
N VAL A 90 -40.99 -3.50 -24.94
CA VAL A 90 -41.43 -3.56 -23.54
C VAL A 90 -42.96 -3.62 -23.47
N GLY A 91 -43.48 -4.56 -22.68
CA GLY A 91 -44.92 -4.63 -22.34
C GLY A 91 -45.23 -4.00 -20.98
N THR A 92 -46.36 -3.32 -20.89
CA THR A 92 -46.89 -2.69 -19.66
C THR A 92 -48.24 -3.29 -19.27
N ASN A 93 -48.47 -3.59 -17.99
CA ASN A 93 -49.79 -3.46 -17.35
C ASN A 93 -49.69 -3.41 -15.80
N PRO A 94 -50.70 -2.88 -15.08
CA PRO A 94 -50.70 -2.73 -13.62
C PRO A 94 -51.63 -3.75 -12.89
N ASP A 95 -52.17 -3.35 -11.74
CA ASP A 95 -53.20 -4.01 -10.87
C ASP A 95 -52.71 -5.12 -9.90
N SER A 96 -53.28 -5.32 -8.68
CA SER A 96 -53.99 -4.43 -7.73
C SER A 96 -54.23 -5.12 -6.35
N ASN A 97 -54.16 -4.37 -5.24
CA ASN A 97 -54.76 -4.54 -3.88
C ASN A 97 -55.15 -5.92 -3.26
N SER A 98 -54.73 -6.14 -1.99
CA SER A 98 -55.55 -6.54 -0.81
C SER A 98 -54.63 -6.89 0.40
N ASP A 99 -54.67 -6.19 1.54
CA ASP A 99 -55.48 -6.44 2.77
C ASP A 99 -55.06 -7.67 3.61
N SER A 100 -55.06 -7.70 4.96
CA SER A 100 -55.36 -6.70 6.03
C SER A 100 -54.96 -7.25 7.44
N ASN A 101 -55.24 -6.49 8.53
CA ASN A 101 -55.29 -6.88 9.98
C ASN A 101 -53.97 -6.87 10.80
N ILE A 102 -53.92 -6.51 12.12
CA ILE A 102 -54.91 -5.91 13.06
C ILE A 102 -54.23 -5.07 14.19
N TRP A 103 -55.03 -4.23 14.87
CA TRP A 103 -54.77 -3.20 15.92
C TRP A 103 -54.61 -3.76 17.38
N PRO A 104 -54.64 -2.99 18.53
CA PRO A 104 -54.45 -1.55 18.87
C PRO A 104 -53.55 -1.33 20.16
N PRO A 105 -53.69 -0.27 21.02
CA PRO A 105 -53.34 1.16 20.83
C PRO A 105 -52.50 1.80 21.98
N VAL A 106 -51.98 3.03 21.78
CA VAL A 106 -51.82 4.08 22.83
C VAL A 106 -52.01 5.47 22.20
N ASN A 107 -52.71 6.39 22.87
CA ASN A 107 -52.87 7.80 22.45
C ASN A 107 -51.88 8.72 23.17
N ASN A 108 -51.50 9.85 22.55
CA ASN A 108 -51.78 11.17 23.11
C ASN A 108 -51.63 12.30 22.07
N GLU A 109 -52.14 13.48 22.43
CA GLU A 109 -52.53 14.56 21.50
C GLU A 109 -51.49 15.69 21.45
N GLN A 110 -51.44 16.43 20.33
CA GLN A 110 -52.04 17.78 20.26
C GLN A 110 -52.02 18.35 18.82
N ASN A 111 -52.98 19.23 18.53
CA ASN A 111 -53.28 19.79 17.21
C ASN A 111 -53.06 21.32 17.20
N LEU A 112 -52.53 21.87 16.11
CA LEU A 112 -52.54 23.31 15.81
C LEU A 112 -52.71 23.55 14.30
N GLU A 113 -53.78 24.25 13.94
CA GLU A 113 -54.12 24.64 12.56
C GLU A 113 -53.47 25.98 12.15
N PRO A 114 -53.26 26.24 10.84
CA PRO A 114 -52.64 27.49 10.37
C PRO A 114 -53.64 28.65 10.30
N ASN A 115 -53.46 29.65 11.17
CA ASN A 115 -54.27 30.88 11.15
C ASN A 115 -53.76 31.90 10.11
N VAL A 116 -54.61 32.30 9.16
CA VAL A 116 -54.30 33.30 8.13
C VAL A 116 -54.73 34.70 8.61
N GLY A 117 -53.77 35.48 9.10
CA GLY A 117 -54.00 36.85 9.58
C GLY A 117 -54.27 37.86 8.44
N VAL A 118 -55.31 38.69 8.61
CA VAL A 118 -55.67 39.78 7.68
C VAL A 118 -54.73 40.97 7.83
N ALA A 119 -54.36 41.61 6.72
CA ALA A 119 -53.45 42.75 6.70
C ALA A 119 -54.14 44.08 7.07
N PRO A 120 -53.53 44.94 7.94
CA PRO A 120 -54.02 46.28 8.24
C PRO A 120 -53.64 47.32 7.16
N PRO A 121 -54.31 48.49 7.11
CA PRO A 121 -54.13 49.48 6.05
C PRO A 121 -52.82 50.30 6.15
N ILE A 122 -52.36 50.81 5.00
CA ILE A 122 -51.13 51.59 4.85
C ILE A 122 -51.36 53.05 5.29
N ILE A 123 -50.55 53.55 6.23
CA ILE A 123 -50.51 54.96 6.63
C ILE A 123 -49.30 55.64 5.96
N PRO A 124 -49.48 56.70 5.14
CA PRO A 124 -48.36 57.42 4.54
C PRO A 124 -47.64 58.35 5.52
N GLY A 125 -46.31 58.25 5.59
CA GLY A 125 -45.44 59.38 5.93
C GLY A 125 -45.10 59.63 7.41
N VAL A 126 -44.25 58.79 8.00
CA VAL A 126 -43.34 59.21 9.10
C VAL A 126 -41.92 58.77 8.77
N VAL A 127 -41.04 59.73 8.46
CA VAL A 127 -39.61 59.46 8.24
C VAL A 127 -38.88 59.57 9.58
N VAL A 128 -38.73 58.44 10.27
CA VAL A 128 -37.87 58.33 11.45
C VAL A 128 -36.40 58.26 11.03
N PRO A 129 -35.49 59.06 11.62
CA PRO A 129 -34.05 58.93 11.36
C PRO A 129 -33.56 57.57 11.89
N VAL A 130 -33.05 56.72 11.00
CA VAL A 130 -32.40 55.46 11.41
C VAL A 130 -31.06 55.80 12.08
N PRO A 131 -30.80 55.35 13.33
CA PRO A 131 -29.50 55.56 13.96
C PRO A 131 -28.39 54.89 13.15
N ASN A 132 -27.30 55.62 12.90
CA ASN A 132 -26.13 55.06 12.21
C ASN A 132 -25.43 54.04 13.12
N ILE A 133 -25.83 52.77 13.02
CA ILE A 133 -25.18 51.65 13.69
C ILE A 133 -23.86 51.34 12.99
N ASN A 134 -22.75 51.79 13.61
CA ASN A 134 -21.41 51.33 13.21
C ASN A 134 -21.40 49.79 13.19
N PRO A 135 -20.90 49.14 12.12
CA PRO A 135 -20.92 47.69 12.01
C PRO A 135 -20.11 47.09 13.16
N VAL A 136 -20.77 46.27 13.99
CA VAL A 136 -20.11 45.53 15.06
C VAL A 136 -19.04 44.63 14.42
N PRO A 137 -17.77 44.71 14.84
CA PRO A 137 -16.72 43.88 14.26
C PRO A 137 -17.05 42.41 14.50
N GLN A 138 -17.39 41.69 13.43
CA GLN A 138 -17.71 40.27 13.51
C GLN A 138 -16.46 39.51 13.97
N ILE A 139 -16.52 38.92 15.16
CA ILE A 139 -15.48 38.02 15.65
C ILE A 139 -15.62 36.71 14.86
N THR A 140 -15.08 36.70 13.65
CA THR A 140 -14.97 35.48 12.84
C THR A 140 -13.98 34.56 13.53
N THR A 141 -14.48 33.59 14.29
CA THR A 141 -13.68 32.43 14.68
C THR A 141 -13.13 31.80 13.40
N PRO A 142 -11.82 31.54 13.31
CA PRO A 142 -11.26 30.92 12.12
C PRO A 142 -11.84 29.52 12.00
N VAL A 143 -12.73 29.32 11.02
CA VAL A 143 -13.25 27.99 10.69
C VAL A 143 -12.07 27.10 10.33
N THR A 144 -11.73 26.16 11.21
CA THR A 144 -10.65 25.20 10.97
C THR A 144 -11.02 24.35 9.76
N SER A 145 -10.51 24.74 8.60
CA SER A 145 -10.79 24.05 7.34
C SER A 145 -10.27 22.62 7.44
N LEU A 146 -11.18 21.65 7.37
CA LEU A 146 -10.81 20.25 7.24
C LEU A 146 -9.86 20.10 6.05
N PRO A 147 -8.81 19.26 6.15
CA PRO A 147 -7.77 19.17 5.14
C PRO A 147 -8.36 18.70 3.80
N VAL A 148 -8.57 19.64 2.88
CA VAL A 148 -9.18 19.39 1.57
C VAL A 148 -8.38 18.33 0.85
N THR A 149 -9.01 17.19 0.57
CA THR A 149 -8.41 16.13 -0.26
C THR A 149 -8.22 16.67 -1.68
N PRO A 150 -6.98 16.75 -2.20
CA PRO A 150 -6.76 17.18 -3.57
C PRO A 150 -7.43 16.20 -4.56
N PRO A 151 -7.83 16.67 -5.77
CA PRO A 151 -8.60 15.85 -6.69
C PRO A 151 -7.84 14.56 -7.08
N PRO A 152 -8.56 13.43 -7.26
CA PRO A 152 -7.94 12.15 -7.58
C PRO A 152 -7.27 12.20 -8.96
N ARG A 153 -6.16 11.48 -9.11
CA ARG A 153 -5.54 11.26 -10.42
C ARG A 153 -6.15 10.01 -11.04
N ALA A 154 -6.82 10.15 -12.18
CA ALA A 154 -7.22 8.99 -12.96
C ALA A 154 -5.97 8.28 -13.53
N PHE A 155 -5.92 6.96 -13.40
CA PHE A 155 -4.91 6.10 -14.00
C PHE A 155 -5.60 5.12 -14.96
N THR A 156 -4.95 4.82 -16.08
CA THR A 156 -5.54 4.02 -17.18
C THR A 156 -5.78 2.55 -16.83
N ASP A 157 -5.12 2.06 -15.78
CA ASP A 157 -5.11 0.68 -15.29
C ASP A 157 -5.63 0.54 -13.86
N VAL A 158 -6.33 1.56 -13.33
CA VAL A 158 -7.02 1.49 -12.03
C VAL A 158 -8.52 1.72 -12.25
N PRO A 159 -9.30 0.65 -12.53
CA PRO A 159 -10.74 0.72 -12.74
C PRO A 159 -11.50 1.38 -11.58
N ASP A 160 -12.68 1.91 -11.89
CA ASP A 160 -13.48 2.69 -10.95
C ASP A 160 -13.86 1.94 -9.67
N ASN A 161 -13.99 0.62 -9.77
CA ASN A 161 -14.30 -0.34 -8.70
C ASN A 161 -13.06 -1.06 -8.13
N PHE A 162 -11.84 -0.69 -8.51
CA PHE A 162 -10.63 -1.37 -8.05
C PHE A 162 -10.44 -1.21 -6.53
N TRP A 163 -10.19 -2.32 -5.84
CA TRP A 163 -10.22 -2.41 -4.37
C TRP A 163 -9.33 -1.39 -3.65
N ALA A 164 -8.18 -1.03 -4.24
CA ALA A 164 -7.24 -0.07 -3.67
C ALA A 164 -7.37 1.36 -4.20
N ARG A 165 -8.28 1.62 -5.17
CA ARG A 165 -8.37 2.91 -5.89
C ARG A 165 -8.34 4.11 -4.94
N ARG A 166 -9.18 4.09 -3.90
CA ARG A 166 -9.28 5.20 -2.93
C ARG A 166 -7.98 5.46 -2.15
N PHE A 167 -7.16 4.43 -1.88
CA PHE A 167 -5.84 4.62 -1.28
C PHE A 167 -4.84 5.21 -2.28
N ILE A 168 -4.86 4.69 -3.52
CA ILE A 168 -4.04 5.16 -4.65
C ILE A 168 -4.33 6.64 -4.96
N ASP A 169 -5.60 7.03 -5.03
CA ASP A 169 -6.04 8.41 -5.27
C ASP A 169 -5.50 9.38 -4.21
N VAL A 170 -5.64 9.04 -2.93
CA VAL A 170 -5.24 9.91 -1.81
C VAL A 170 -3.71 10.03 -1.70
N LEU A 171 -2.96 8.95 -1.94
CA LEU A 171 -1.49 9.02 -1.91
C LEU A 171 -0.89 9.67 -3.16
N SER A 172 -1.47 9.44 -4.33
CA SER A 172 -0.97 10.02 -5.60
C SER A 172 -1.29 11.50 -5.75
N SER A 173 -2.50 11.94 -5.38
CA SER A 173 -2.85 13.36 -5.33
C SER A 173 -1.93 14.15 -4.37
N ARG A 174 -1.40 13.49 -3.34
CA ARG A 174 -0.40 14.02 -2.37
C ARG A 174 1.07 13.80 -2.75
N LYS A 175 1.37 13.25 -3.94
CA LYS A 175 2.74 12.92 -4.44
C LYS A 175 3.51 11.90 -3.58
N ILE A 176 2.84 11.10 -2.75
CA ILE A 176 3.49 10.07 -1.91
C ILE A 176 3.84 8.83 -2.75
N ILE A 177 2.94 8.44 -3.66
CA ILE A 177 3.17 7.39 -4.66
C ILE A 177 2.72 7.92 -6.02
N GLU A 178 3.66 8.11 -6.95
CA GLU A 178 3.35 8.59 -8.30
C GLU A 178 3.19 7.42 -9.29
N GLY A 179 2.36 7.63 -10.32
CA GLY A 179 2.25 6.74 -11.47
C GLY A 179 3.34 7.01 -12.52
N PHE A 180 3.20 6.39 -13.68
CA PHE A 180 4.17 6.44 -14.77
C PHE A 180 3.78 7.44 -15.86
N LYS A 181 4.72 7.77 -16.76
CA LYS A 181 4.54 8.76 -17.84
C LYS A 181 3.50 8.37 -18.90
N ASP A 182 3.06 7.12 -18.89
CA ASP A 182 2.03 6.52 -19.75
C ASP A 182 0.62 6.55 -19.11
N TYR A 183 0.47 7.28 -18.00
CA TYR A 183 -0.75 7.37 -17.17
C TYR A 183 -1.16 6.06 -16.47
N SER A 184 -0.30 5.04 -16.44
CA SER A 184 -0.51 3.85 -15.60
C SER A 184 -0.09 4.09 -14.14
N PHE A 185 -0.73 3.37 -13.20
CA PHE A 185 -0.27 3.23 -11.82
C PHE A 185 0.48 1.90 -11.59
N ARG A 186 0.17 0.86 -12.38
CA ARG A 186 0.66 -0.52 -12.32
C ARG A 186 0.40 -1.17 -10.96
N PRO A 187 -0.89 -1.30 -10.54
CA PRO A 187 -1.26 -1.67 -9.18
C PRO A 187 -0.67 -3.01 -8.71
N ASP A 188 -0.65 -4.02 -9.59
CA ASP A 188 -0.20 -5.37 -9.25
C ASP A 188 1.31 -5.60 -9.45
N GLN A 189 2.06 -4.60 -9.92
CA GLN A 189 3.51 -4.70 -10.09
C GLN A 189 4.20 -4.78 -8.71
N PRO A 190 5.08 -5.78 -8.47
CA PRO A 190 5.90 -5.83 -7.26
C PRO A 190 6.88 -4.66 -7.17
N ILE A 191 7.05 -4.05 -5.98
CA ILE A 191 8.01 -2.96 -5.77
C ILE A 191 9.36 -3.43 -5.25
N THR A 192 10.43 -2.72 -5.64
CA THR A 192 11.77 -2.89 -5.07
C THR A 192 11.90 -2.28 -3.68
N ARG A 193 12.94 -2.66 -2.93
CA ARG A 193 13.29 -2.05 -1.63
C ARG A 193 13.66 -0.57 -1.77
N ALA A 194 14.24 -0.15 -2.90
CA ALA A 194 14.50 1.26 -3.20
C ALA A 194 13.21 2.05 -3.50
N GLU A 195 12.28 1.49 -4.30
CA GLU A 195 10.94 2.06 -4.49
C GLU A 195 10.21 2.23 -3.16
N PHE A 196 10.24 1.22 -2.28
CA PHE A 196 9.63 1.30 -0.96
C PHE A 196 10.26 2.37 -0.06
N ALA A 197 11.59 2.46 -0.02
CA ALA A 197 12.29 3.50 0.73
C ALA A 197 11.85 4.92 0.30
N ALA A 198 11.74 5.15 -1.01
CA ALA A 198 11.31 6.44 -1.55
C ALA A 198 9.81 6.74 -1.35
N ILE A 199 8.97 5.73 -1.14
CA ILE A 199 7.58 5.91 -0.70
C ILE A 199 7.53 6.28 0.78
N VAL A 200 8.33 5.60 1.62
CA VAL A 200 8.45 5.87 3.06
C VAL A 200 8.99 7.27 3.35
N GLU A 201 10.06 7.68 2.66
CA GLU A 201 10.62 9.03 2.68
C GLU A 201 9.52 10.08 2.45
N ARG A 202 8.83 10.02 1.30
CA ARG A 202 7.75 10.97 0.96
C ARG A 202 6.55 10.91 1.89
N ALA A 203 6.23 9.73 2.43
CA ALA A 203 5.11 9.55 3.35
C ALA A 203 5.41 10.16 4.74
N PHE A 204 6.58 9.89 5.31
CA PHE A 204 6.87 10.12 6.73
C PHE A 204 7.93 11.18 7.04
N ASN A 205 8.61 11.72 6.01
CA ASN A 205 9.69 12.73 6.07
C ASN A 205 9.88 13.38 7.45
N LYS A 206 10.81 12.80 8.23
CA LYS A 206 11.22 13.32 9.54
C LYS A 206 12.52 14.06 9.30
N ASP A 207 12.59 15.33 9.70
CA ASP A 207 13.85 16.07 9.61
C ASP A 207 14.84 15.51 10.65
N ILE A 208 15.81 14.76 10.13
CA ILE A 208 16.88 14.09 10.89
C ILE A 208 18.28 14.54 10.42
N GLY A 209 18.35 15.52 9.51
CA GLY A 209 19.58 15.89 8.82
C GLY A 209 20.10 14.82 7.84
N GLN A 210 21.09 15.19 7.03
CA GLN A 210 21.65 14.32 5.99
C GLN A 210 22.58 13.25 6.58
N THR A 211 22.02 12.08 6.89
CA THR A 211 22.81 10.87 7.21
C THR A 211 23.37 10.27 5.93
N LYS A 212 24.67 9.92 5.90
CA LYS A 212 25.29 9.22 4.76
C LYS A 212 25.74 7.83 5.16
N LEU A 213 25.02 6.80 4.72
CA LEU A 213 25.42 5.40 4.90
C LEU A 213 26.20 4.91 3.67
N ALA A 214 26.99 3.85 3.88
CA ALA A 214 27.81 3.24 2.84
C ALA A 214 27.41 1.77 2.68
N PHE A 215 26.56 1.49 1.70
CA PHE A 215 26.28 0.14 1.24
C PHE A 215 27.13 -0.19 0.01
N THR A 216 27.57 -1.44 -0.13
CA THR A 216 28.45 -1.89 -1.22
C THR A 216 27.74 -1.96 -2.58
N ASP A 217 26.41 -1.98 -2.58
CA ASP A 217 25.52 -2.12 -3.73
C ASP A 217 24.63 -0.89 -4.00
N VAL A 218 24.87 0.23 -3.30
CA VAL A 218 24.16 1.50 -3.52
C VAL A 218 25.16 2.61 -3.88
N PRO A 219 25.35 2.91 -5.18
CA PRO A 219 26.20 4.00 -5.62
C PRO A 219 25.79 5.36 -5.03
N GLY A 220 26.77 6.23 -4.76
CA GLY A 220 26.52 7.56 -4.18
C GLY A 220 25.63 8.48 -5.04
N ASN A 221 25.50 8.18 -6.34
CA ASN A 221 24.64 8.86 -7.32
C ASN A 221 23.40 8.05 -7.72
N TYR A 222 23.11 6.92 -7.05
CA TYR A 222 21.89 6.15 -7.28
C TYR A 222 20.65 6.95 -6.84
N TRP A 223 19.57 6.85 -7.61
CA TRP A 223 18.42 7.77 -7.54
C TRP A 223 17.71 7.77 -6.18
N ALA A 224 17.74 6.65 -5.44
CA ALA A 224 17.13 6.53 -4.12
C ALA A 224 18.12 6.66 -2.96
N THR A 225 19.37 7.07 -3.17
CA THR A 225 20.39 7.08 -2.10
C THR A 225 20.00 7.97 -0.90
N GLY A 226 19.31 9.09 -1.13
CA GLY A 226 18.67 9.89 -0.07
C GLY A 226 17.62 9.08 0.70
N ALA A 227 16.54 8.72 0.03
CA ALA A 227 15.46 7.88 0.56
C ALA A 227 15.93 6.62 1.31
N ILE A 228 16.96 5.94 0.82
CA ILE A 228 17.56 4.77 1.46
C ILE A 228 18.24 5.17 2.78
N ASN A 229 19.08 6.21 2.79
CA ASN A 229 19.71 6.70 4.02
C ASN A 229 18.65 7.12 5.04
N ASP A 230 17.66 7.91 4.61
CA ASP A 230 16.62 8.45 5.47
C ASP A 230 15.72 7.34 6.04
N ALA A 231 15.31 6.36 5.21
CA ALA A 231 14.51 5.21 5.68
C ALA A 231 15.27 4.31 6.66
N ILE A 232 16.60 4.20 6.56
CA ILE A 232 17.42 3.49 7.55
C ILE A 232 17.54 4.31 8.84
N ALA A 233 17.89 5.60 8.73
CA ALA A 233 18.17 6.46 9.88
C ALA A 233 16.90 6.81 10.69
N THR A 234 15.73 6.83 10.04
CA THR A 234 14.41 6.95 10.70
C THR A 234 13.85 5.61 11.21
N GLY A 235 14.57 4.50 11.03
CA GLY A 235 14.23 3.19 11.59
C GLY A 235 13.16 2.39 10.84
N PHE A 236 12.70 2.83 9.67
CA PHE A 236 11.79 2.05 8.83
C PHE A 236 12.48 0.85 8.19
N LEU A 237 13.73 1.00 7.72
CA LEU A 237 14.44 -0.06 7.02
C LEU A 237 15.75 -0.44 7.71
N LYS A 238 16.29 -1.60 7.31
CA LYS A 238 17.65 -2.03 7.64
C LYS A 238 18.32 -2.64 6.41
N GLY A 239 19.63 -2.43 6.28
CA GLY A 239 20.50 -3.18 5.39
C GLY A 239 20.86 -4.56 5.97
N TYR A 240 21.64 -5.32 5.21
CA TYR A 240 22.05 -6.68 5.54
C TYR A 240 23.45 -6.71 6.21
N PRO A 241 23.81 -7.78 6.95
CA PRO A 241 25.10 -7.89 7.63
C PRO A 241 26.32 -7.86 6.68
N ASP A 242 26.12 -8.21 5.42
CA ASP A 242 27.10 -8.19 4.32
C ASP A 242 27.41 -6.75 3.80
N LYS A 243 26.86 -5.71 4.44
CA LYS A 243 26.90 -4.29 4.05
C LYS A 243 26.19 -3.98 2.73
N THR A 244 25.24 -4.81 2.30
CA THR A 244 24.34 -4.49 1.18
C THR A 244 23.01 -3.91 1.66
N PHE A 245 22.28 -3.22 0.78
CA PHE A 245 20.89 -2.83 0.98
C PHE A 245 19.90 -3.65 0.11
N LYS A 246 20.39 -4.20 -1.01
CA LYS A 246 19.65 -4.92 -2.06
C LYS A 246 18.54 -4.04 -2.66
N PRO A 247 18.90 -2.89 -3.29
CA PRO A 247 17.93 -1.87 -3.71
C PRO A 247 16.89 -2.39 -4.71
N GLU A 248 17.32 -3.19 -5.70
CA GLU A 248 16.46 -3.75 -6.74
C GLU A 248 15.70 -5.03 -6.30
N GLN A 249 16.03 -5.61 -5.13
CA GLN A 249 15.29 -6.77 -4.63
C GLN A 249 13.85 -6.37 -4.33
N LYS A 250 12.90 -7.16 -4.82
CA LYS A 250 11.47 -6.98 -4.53
C LYS A 250 11.19 -7.22 -3.05
N ILE A 251 10.44 -6.31 -2.43
CA ILE A 251 10.22 -6.34 -0.98
C ILE A 251 9.14 -7.38 -0.62
N PRO A 252 9.41 -8.34 0.28
CA PRO A 252 8.38 -9.23 0.80
C PRO A 252 7.31 -8.45 1.57
N ARG A 253 6.06 -8.87 1.45
CA ARG A 253 4.88 -8.26 2.09
C ARG A 253 5.01 -8.14 3.61
N VAL A 254 5.62 -9.12 4.26
CA VAL A 254 5.94 -9.06 5.69
C VAL A 254 6.96 -7.94 6.04
N GLN A 255 7.92 -7.65 5.15
CA GLN A 255 8.91 -6.59 5.40
C GLN A 255 8.30 -5.19 5.35
N VAL A 256 7.22 -4.97 4.57
CA VAL A 256 6.47 -3.70 4.55
C VAL A 256 5.87 -3.42 5.93
N LEU A 257 5.17 -4.38 6.54
CA LEU A 257 4.61 -4.19 7.89
C LEU A 257 5.69 -4.08 8.97
N VAL A 258 6.74 -4.91 8.88
CA VAL A 258 7.90 -4.84 9.78
C VAL A 258 8.54 -3.45 9.75
N ALA A 259 8.62 -2.84 8.57
CA ALA A 259 9.15 -1.50 8.39
C ALA A 259 8.25 -0.42 8.99
N LEU A 260 6.95 -0.43 8.68
CA LEU A 260 5.98 0.55 9.20
C LEU A 260 5.93 0.53 10.73
N VAL A 261 5.85 -0.65 11.35
CA VAL A 261 5.83 -0.82 12.81
C VAL A 261 7.12 -0.31 13.46
N SER A 262 8.27 -0.52 12.82
CA SER A 262 9.58 -0.10 13.37
C SER A 262 9.79 1.41 13.23
N GLY A 263 9.53 1.98 12.06
CA GLY A 263 9.74 3.42 11.79
C GLY A 263 8.68 4.33 12.43
N LEU A 264 7.49 3.82 12.73
CA LEU A 264 6.51 4.49 13.60
C LEU A 264 6.71 4.19 15.09
N ASN A 265 7.69 3.36 15.46
CA ASN A 265 8.01 2.98 16.84
C ASN A 265 6.77 2.50 17.64
N LEU A 266 5.95 1.64 17.02
CA LEU A 266 4.71 1.15 17.61
C LEU A 266 5.00 0.12 18.72
N LYS A 267 4.22 0.17 19.80
CA LYS A 267 4.38 -0.72 20.95
C LYS A 267 3.93 -2.14 20.60
N THR A 268 4.73 -3.14 20.97
CA THR A 268 4.44 -4.55 20.69
C THR A 268 3.09 -4.99 21.24
N SER A 269 2.29 -5.69 20.43
CA SER A 269 1.04 -6.30 20.84
C SER A 269 1.24 -7.33 21.97
N ALA A 270 0.39 -7.30 22.99
CA ALA A 270 0.56 -8.08 24.22
C ALA A 270 0.27 -9.60 24.09
N ALA A 271 -0.29 -10.05 22.97
CA ALA A 271 -0.62 -11.46 22.72
C ALA A 271 -0.38 -11.82 21.24
N PRO A 272 0.88 -11.78 20.76
CA PRO A 272 1.16 -11.73 19.33
C PRO A 272 0.72 -13.00 18.59
N ASP A 273 0.93 -14.19 19.17
CA ASP A 273 0.48 -15.46 18.59
C ASP A 273 -1.05 -15.53 18.40
N LYS A 274 -1.81 -15.00 19.37
CA LYS A 274 -3.28 -14.93 19.29
C LYS A 274 -3.75 -13.95 18.21
N VAL A 275 -3.00 -12.88 17.97
CA VAL A 275 -3.37 -11.90 16.93
C VAL A 275 -3.02 -12.44 15.53
N VAL A 276 -1.87 -13.10 15.35
CA VAL A 276 -1.55 -13.67 14.02
C VAL A 276 -2.36 -14.92 13.69
N SER A 277 -2.93 -15.64 14.67
CA SER A 277 -3.74 -16.85 14.41
C SER A 277 -5.08 -16.61 13.70
N ILE A 278 -5.44 -15.34 13.43
CA ILE A 278 -6.53 -15.01 12.50
C ILE A 278 -6.18 -15.30 11.03
N TYR A 279 -4.89 -15.43 10.71
CA TYR A 279 -4.42 -15.67 9.35
C TYR A 279 -4.33 -17.16 9.03
N SER A 280 -4.90 -17.59 7.90
CA SER A 280 -4.88 -18.99 7.45
C SER A 280 -3.45 -19.50 7.16
N ASP A 281 -2.54 -18.60 6.86
CA ASP A 281 -1.12 -18.81 6.58
C ASP A 281 -0.19 -18.28 7.68
N ALA A 282 -0.69 -18.11 8.91
CA ALA A 282 0.10 -17.62 10.05
C ALA A 282 1.41 -18.39 10.28
N LYS A 283 1.42 -19.70 9.99
CA LYS A 283 2.59 -20.59 10.06
C LYS A 283 3.77 -20.13 9.18
N ASP A 284 3.48 -19.42 8.09
CA ASP A 284 4.44 -18.99 7.08
C ASP A 284 5.03 -17.60 7.42
N ILE A 285 4.55 -16.95 8.48
CA ILE A 285 5.12 -15.70 9.01
C ILE A 285 6.50 -16.01 9.64
N PRO A 286 7.59 -15.38 9.18
CA PRO A 286 8.90 -15.58 9.78
C PRO A 286 8.92 -15.18 11.26
N LYS A 287 9.55 -15.99 12.13
CA LYS A 287 9.54 -15.78 13.60
C LYS A 287 9.93 -14.37 14.04
N TYR A 288 10.91 -13.74 13.38
CA TYR A 288 11.37 -12.37 13.69
C TYR A 288 10.31 -11.27 13.43
N ALA A 289 9.23 -11.61 12.72
CA ALA A 289 8.18 -10.70 12.30
C ALA A 289 6.86 -10.89 13.05
N ILE A 290 6.64 -11.99 13.78
CA ILE A 290 5.36 -12.32 14.45
C ILE A 290 4.86 -11.15 15.29
N ASP A 291 5.68 -10.65 16.22
CA ASP A 291 5.40 -9.48 17.06
C ASP A 291 4.97 -8.24 16.26
N ARG A 292 5.66 -7.97 15.13
CA ARG A 292 5.40 -6.80 14.30
C ARG A 292 4.16 -6.98 13.43
N VAL A 293 3.90 -8.17 12.89
CA VAL A 293 2.65 -8.47 12.16
C VAL A 293 1.47 -8.39 13.11
N ALA A 294 1.56 -8.94 14.33
CA ALA A 294 0.55 -8.79 15.37
C ALA A 294 0.29 -7.32 15.72
N THR A 295 1.35 -6.52 15.89
CA THR A 295 1.25 -5.09 16.17
C THR A 295 0.59 -4.34 15.01
N ALA A 296 1.04 -4.55 13.78
CA ALA A 296 0.42 -3.99 12.57
C ALA A 296 -1.06 -4.37 12.42
N THR A 297 -1.43 -5.59 12.81
CA THR A 297 -2.82 -6.08 12.78
C THR A 297 -3.68 -5.42 13.86
N THR A 298 -3.13 -5.23 15.06
CA THR A 298 -3.80 -4.56 16.19
C THR A 298 -4.00 -3.06 15.89
N GLU A 299 -3.01 -2.42 15.29
CA GLU A 299 -3.00 -1.00 14.92
C GLU A 299 -3.69 -0.71 13.56
N GLY A 300 -4.36 -1.70 12.96
CA GLY A 300 -5.17 -1.55 11.73
C GLY A 300 -4.39 -1.30 10.43
N LEU A 301 -3.08 -1.55 10.41
CA LEU A 301 -2.19 -1.26 9.27
C LEU A 301 -2.33 -2.26 8.11
N VAL A 302 -2.86 -3.45 8.38
CA VAL A 302 -2.89 -4.56 7.42
C VAL A 302 -4.13 -4.44 6.53
N VAL A 303 -3.92 -4.46 5.21
CA VAL A 303 -4.99 -4.52 4.21
C VAL A 303 -4.74 -5.72 3.32
N ASN A 304 -5.61 -6.73 3.43
CA ASN A 304 -5.54 -8.02 2.73
C ASN A 304 -6.68 -8.10 1.70
N TYR A 305 -6.38 -8.51 0.47
CA TYR A 305 -7.33 -8.70 -0.63
C TYR A 305 -6.85 -9.86 -1.52
N PRO A 306 -7.75 -10.71 -2.07
CA PRO A 306 -9.19 -10.71 -1.89
C PRO A 306 -9.67 -11.37 -0.58
N ASP A 307 -8.88 -12.29 -0.01
CA ASP A 307 -9.18 -12.88 1.30
C ASP A 307 -8.52 -12.05 2.41
N ARG A 308 -9.35 -11.50 3.31
CA ARG A 308 -8.90 -10.75 4.49
C ARG A 308 -8.03 -11.60 5.44
N ASN A 309 -8.20 -12.92 5.44
CA ASN A 309 -7.51 -13.84 6.34
C ASN A 309 -6.25 -14.48 5.71
N ALA A 310 -5.96 -14.23 4.42
CA ALA A 310 -4.71 -14.65 3.79
C ALA A 310 -3.70 -13.50 3.81
N PHE A 311 -2.61 -13.63 4.58
CA PHE A 311 -1.63 -12.56 4.71
C PHE A 311 -0.57 -12.56 3.60
N ALA A 312 -0.22 -13.73 3.05
CA ALA A 312 0.84 -13.96 2.06
C ALA A 312 2.21 -13.37 2.47
N PRO A 313 2.76 -13.68 3.67
CA PRO A 313 3.90 -12.97 4.27
C PRO A 313 5.14 -12.90 3.37
N ASN A 314 5.46 -14.00 2.69
CA ASN A 314 6.69 -14.14 1.90
C ASN A 314 6.51 -13.80 0.42
N ARG A 315 5.29 -13.45 -0.02
CA ARG A 315 5.05 -12.95 -1.38
C ARG A 315 5.62 -11.54 -1.53
N GLU A 316 6.05 -11.16 -2.72
CA GLU A 316 6.42 -9.79 -3.04
C GLU A 316 5.22 -8.83 -2.91
N ALA A 317 5.45 -7.64 -2.35
CA ALA A 317 4.41 -6.64 -2.14
C ALA A 317 4.13 -5.83 -3.42
N THR A 318 2.85 -5.71 -3.80
CA THR A 318 2.44 -4.93 -4.97
C THR A 318 2.32 -3.44 -4.67
N ARG A 319 2.32 -2.60 -5.71
CA ARG A 319 2.14 -1.13 -5.59
C ARG A 319 0.81 -0.76 -4.93
N ALA A 320 -0.27 -1.47 -5.23
CA ALA A 320 -1.58 -1.27 -4.62
C ALA A 320 -1.61 -1.65 -3.13
N GLU A 321 -0.95 -2.75 -2.76
CA GLU A 321 -0.85 -3.21 -1.37
C GLU A 321 -0.05 -2.25 -0.49
N VAL A 322 1.08 -1.78 -1.01
CA VAL A 322 1.92 -0.78 -0.32
C VAL A 322 1.18 0.54 -0.21
N ALA A 323 0.43 0.96 -1.24
CA ALA A 323 -0.44 2.13 -1.15
C ALA A 323 -1.48 1.99 -0.03
N ALA A 324 -2.14 0.83 0.09
CA ALA A 324 -3.12 0.58 1.15
C ALA A 324 -2.48 0.62 2.55
N MET A 325 -1.34 -0.04 2.75
CA MET A 325 -0.64 -0.09 4.05
C MET A 325 -0.04 1.28 4.46
N ILE A 326 0.56 2.02 3.51
CA ILE A 326 1.04 3.39 3.73
C ILE A 326 -0.13 4.31 4.10
N HIS A 327 -1.28 4.15 3.46
CA HIS A 327 -2.48 4.92 3.81
C HIS A 327 -2.94 4.62 5.24
N GLN A 328 -3.05 3.35 5.67
CA GLN A 328 -3.44 3.04 7.05
C GLN A 328 -2.43 3.58 8.08
N ALA A 329 -1.13 3.49 7.79
CA ALA A 329 -0.08 4.05 8.64
C ALA A 329 -0.19 5.59 8.77
N LEU A 330 -0.61 6.30 7.72
CA LEU A 330 -0.88 7.74 7.77
C LEU A 330 -2.23 8.09 8.44
N VAL A 331 -3.22 7.20 8.38
CA VAL A 331 -4.49 7.33 9.13
C VAL A 331 -4.26 7.16 10.62
N ARG A 332 -3.47 6.15 11.04
CA ARG A 332 -3.01 5.96 12.43
C ARG A 332 -2.45 7.28 12.96
N GLU A 333 -1.46 7.84 12.26
CA GLU A 333 -0.73 9.04 12.71
C GLU A 333 -1.58 10.33 12.63
N GLY A 334 -2.88 10.25 12.34
CA GLY A 334 -3.79 11.40 12.24
C GLY A 334 -3.57 12.28 11.01
N ARG A 335 -2.74 11.85 10.06
CA ARG A 335 -2.31 12.63 8.89
C ARG A 335 -3.18 12.45 7.64
N LEU A 336 -4.06 11.43 7.64
CA LEU A 336 -5.08 11.19 6.61
C LEU A 336 -6.44 10.79 7.23
N PRO A 337 -7.57 11.10 6.57
CA PRO A 337 -8.88 10.61 6.99
C PRO A 337 -9.04 9.11 6.72
N ALA A 338 -9.73 8.39 7.61
CA ALA A 338 -9.97 6.96 7.47
C ALA A 338 -10.84 6.62 6.24
N ILE A 339 -10.39 5.66 5.43
CA ILE A 339 -11.15 5.08 4.32
C ILE A 339 -11.81 3.80 4.80
N LYS A 340 -13.15 3.73 4.77
CA LYS A 340 -13.90 2.48 4.98
C LYS A 340 -13.59 1.51 3.83
N SER A 341 -13.12 0.31 4.18
CA SER A 341 -12.91 -0.83 3.28
C SER A 341 -12.96 -2.13 4.09
N GLU A 342 -13.60 -3.17 3.56
CA GLU A 342 -13.71 -4.49 4.20
C GLU A 342 -12.38 -5.25 4.29
N ASN A 343 -11.46 -4.93 3.38
CA ASN A 343 -10.11 -5.50 3.23
C ASN A 343 -9.16 -5.11 4.38
N ILE A 344 -9.52 -4.10 5.19
CA ILE A 344 -8.75 -3.70 6.36
C ILE A 344 -8.92 -4.78 7.43
N VAL A 345 -7.81 -5.40 7.84
CA VAL A 345 -7.83 -6.40 8.90
C VAL A 345 -8.04 -5.71 10.24
N GLN A 346 -8.97 -6.23 11.02
CA GLN A 346 -9.25 -5.80 12.39
C GLN A 346 -9.30 -7.04 13.29
N VAL A 347 -8.71 -6.93 14.47
CA VAL A 347 -8.91 -7.87 15.58
C VAL A 347 -10.33 -7.68 16.15
N LYS A 348 -10.99 -8.77 16.54
CA LYS A 348 -12.28 -8.77 17.25
C LYS A 348 -12.09 -9.12 18.72
#